data_AF-A0A1J3FLB7-F1
#
_entry.id   AF-A0A1J3FLB7-F1
#
_cell.length_a   1.000
_cell.length_b   1.000
_cell.length_c   1.000
_cell.angle_alpha   90.00
_cell.angle_beta   90.00
_cell.angle_gamma   90.00
#
_symmetry.space_group_name_H-M   'P 1'
#
loop_
_entity.id
_entity.type
_entity.pdbx_description
1 polymer ?
#
loop_
_entity_poly.entity_id
_entity_poly.type
_entity_poly.pdbx_seq_one_letter_code
_entity_poly.pdbx_strand_id
1 'polypeptide(L)'
;EKLNLANCFSLESISDLSDLEILHELNLTNCDKVDDIPGLERLKALKRLYMSGCNSRCSSEVKKRLSKASLKMMRNLSLPGNRVPDWFSQGPVT
;
A
#
# COMPACT_ATOMS: atom_id res chain seq x y z
N GLU A 1 3.58 13.26 -6.31
CA GLU A 1 4.50 12.42 -7.13
C GLU A 1 3.93 11.03 -7.40
N LYS A 2 4.58 10.23 -8.24
CA LYS A 2 4.18 8.84 -8.54
C LYS A 2 5.42 7.94 -8.55
N LEU A 3 5.32 6.77 -7.93
CA LEU A 3 6.34 5.72 -7.95
C LEU A 3 5.72 4.46 -8.56
N ASN A 4 6.25 4.04 -9.70
CA ASN A 4 5.77 2.87 -10.42
C ASN A 4 6.87 1.79 -10.46
N LEU A 5 6.61 0.68 -9.79
CA LEU A 5 7.46 -0.50 -9.69
C LEU A 5 6.75 -1.74 -10.27
N ALA A 6 5.71 -1.54 -11.08
CA ALA A 6 4.94 -2.64 -11.64
C ALA A 6 5.84 -3.58 -12.46
N ASN A 7 5.64 -4.88 -12.29
CA ASN A 7 6.37 -5.97 -12.96
C ASN A 7 7.87 -6.03 -12.64
N CYS A 8 8.30 -5.43 -11.51
CA CYS A 8 9.62 -5.69 -10.97
C CYS A 8 9.67 -7.06 -10.27
N PHE A 9 9.59 -8.14 -11.05
CA PHE A 9 9.49 -9.53 -10.54
C PHE A 9 10.69 -9.99 -9.68
N SER A 10 11.82 -9.29 -9.78
CA SER A 10 13.02 -9.56 -8.98
C SER A 10 13.15 -8.64 -7.76
N LEU A 11 12.19 -7.73 -7.51
CA LEU A 11 12.25 -6.81 -6.39
C LEU A 11 11.92 -7.54 -5.09
N GLU A 12 12.92 -7.67 -4.21
CA GLU A 12 12.78 -8.39 -2.94
C GLU A 12 12.55 -7.44 -1.75
N SER A 13 13.00 -6.19 -1.85
CA SER A 13 12.90 -5.22 -0.76
C SER A 13 12.60 -3.81 -1.25
N ILE A 14 11.97 -3.03 -0.38
CA ILE A 14 11.68 -1.61 -0.57
C ILE A 14 12.28 -0.86 0.62
N SER A 15 13.03 0.20 0.33
CA SER A 15 13.56 1.10 1.36
C SER A 15 12.43 1.83 2.09
N ASP A 16 12.71 2.39 3.27
CA ASP A 16 11.71 3.18 4.00
C ASP A 16 11.23 4.36 3.15
N LEU A 17 9.90 4.43 2.95
CA LEU A 17 9.25 5.46 2.16
C LEU A 17 8.76 6.65 3.00
N SER A 18 9.08 6.70 4.31
CA SER A 18 8.50 7.67 5.25
C SER A 18 8.65 9.14 4.82
N ASP A 19 9.71 9.48 4.09
CA ASP A 19 9.99 10.84 3.62
C ASP A 19 9.22 11.23 2.35
N LEU A 20 8.55 10.28 1.67
CA LEU A 20 7.80 10.52 0.45
C LEU A 20 6.40 11.10 0.73
N GLU A 21 6.29 12.10 1.60
CA GLU A 21 5.00 12.62 2.10
C GLU A 21 4.07 13.14 0.97
N ILE A 22 4.62 13.55 -0.17
CA ILE A 22 3.89 14.06 -1.35
C ILE A 22 3.61 13.00 -2.43
N LEU A 23 3.94 11.72 -2.17
CA LEU A 23 3.63 10.63 -3.07
C LEU A 23 2.11 10.41 -3.14
N HIS A 24 1.54 10.48 -4.35
CA HIS A 24 0.11 10.31 -4.58
C HIS A 24 -0.26 8.93 -5.12
N GLU A 25 0.71 8.21 -5.68
CA GLU A 25 0.52 6.92 -6.33
C GLU A 25 1.73 6.02 -6.10
N LEU A 26 1.46 4.82 -5.59
CA LEU A 26 2.42 3.73 -5.49
C LEU A 26 1.86 2.52 -6.23
N ASN A 27 2.60 2.02 -7.22
CA ASN A 27 2.22 0.83 -7.98
C ASN A 27 3.28 -0.26 -7.82
N LEU A 28 2.87 -1.38 -7.23
CA LEU A 28 3.65 -2.60 -6.97
C LEU A 28 3.01 -3.83 -7.64
N THR A 29 2.22 -3.60 -8.68
CA THR A 29 1.55 -4.70 -9.40
C THR A 29 2.58 -5.74 -9.85
N ASN A 30 2.34 -7.01 -9.53
CA ASN A 30 3.20 -8.16 -9.81
C ASN A 30 4.60 -8.10 -9.16
N CYS A 31 4.74 -7.44 -8.02
CA CYS A 31 5.92 -7.57 -7.16
C CYS A 31 5.70 -8.66 -6.11
N ASP A 32 5.84 -9.93 -6.53
CA ASP A 32 5.53 -11.12 -5.72
C ASP A 32 6.61 -11.47 -4.68
N LYS A 33 7.84 -10.97 -4.84
CA LYS A 33 8.94 -11.20 -3.89
C LYS A 33 9.06 -10.15 -2.78
N VAL A 34 8.34 -9.05 -2.86
CA VAL A 34 8.35 -8.00 -1.83
C VAL A 34 7.55 -8.48 -0.62
N ASP A 35 8.13 -8.39 0.58
CA ASP A 35 7.49 -8.84 1.82
C ASP A 35 6.88 -7.70 2.67
N ASP A 36 7.36 -6.47 2.51
CA ASP A 36 6.90 -5.29 3.27
C ASP A 36 7.11 -3.98 2.47
N ILE A 37 6.43 -2.92 2.90
CA ILE A 37 6.58 -1.54 2.41
C ILE A 37 6.76 -0.62 3.64
N PRO A 38 7.99 -0.49 4.17
CA PRO A 38 8.23 0.34 5.35
C PRO A 38 7.90 1.81 5.09
N GLY A 39 7.32 2.49 6.08
CA GLY A 39 6.96 3.91 6.00
C GLY A 39 5.63 4.20 5.29
N LEU A 40 4.92 3.19 4.80
CA LEU A 40 3.65 3.36 4.08
C LEU A 40 2.60 4.16 4.88
N GLU A 41 2.57 4.00 6.21
CA GLU A 41 1.67 4.70 7.12
C GLU A 41 1.93 6.21 7.22
N ARG A 42 3.09 6.68 6.75
CA ARG A 42 3.49 8.10 6.74
C ARG A 42 3.12 8.81 5.44
N LEU A 43 2.67 8.08 4.41
CA LEU A 43 2.35 8.66 3.10
C LEU A 43 0.99 9.39 3.10
N LYS A 44 0.93 10.55 3.76
CA LYS A 44 -0.29 11.35 3.98
C LYS A 44 -1.01 11.75 2.69
N ALA A 45 -0.26 11.91 1.59
CA ALA A 45 -0.82 12.32 0.31
C ALA A 45 -1.18 11.15 -0.61
N LEU A 46 -1.01 9.89 -0.19
CA LEU A 46 -1.24 8.70 -1.02
C LEU A 46 -2.72 8.54 -1.33
N LYS A 47 -3.05 8.53 -2.63
CA LYS A 47 -4.43 8.40 -3.12
C LYS A 47 -4.68 7.08 -3.84
N ARG A 48 -3.61 6.44 -4.33
CA ARG A 48 -3.69 5.24 -5.16
C ARG A 48 -2.61 4.26 -4.77
N LEU A 49 -3.01 3.05 -4.39
CA LEU A 49 -2.11 1.93 -4.09
C LEU A 49 -2.55 0.72 -4.92
N TYR A 50 -1.64 0.20 -5.73
CA TYR A 50 -1.87 -0.98 -6.56
C TYR A 50 -0.92 -2.10 -6.17
N MET A 51 -1.47 -3.23 -5.73
CA MET A 51 -0.67 -4.39 -5.28
C MET A 51 -1.22 -5.73 -5.81
N SER A 52 -1.94 -5.72 -6.94
CA SER A 52 -2.38 -6.96 -7.58
C SER A 52 -1.16 -7.83 -7.88
N GLY A 53 -1.19 -9.12 -7.54
CA GLY A 53 -0.07 -10.04 -7.77
C GLY A 53 1.06 -9.97 -6.73
N CYS A 54 0.96 -9.15 -5.67
CA CYS A 54 1.86 -9.26 -4.51
C CYS A 54 1.53 -10.49 -3.65
N ASN A 55 2.51 -10.99 -2.91
CA ASN A 55 2.33 -12.15 -2.04
C ASN A 55 1.48 -11.86 -0.79
N SER A 56 1.07 -12.92 -0.10
CA SER A 56 0.21 -12.84 1.09
C SER A 56 0.88 -12.19 2.30
N ARG A 57 2.22 -12.28 2.41
CA ARG A 57 3.00 -11.65 3.48
C ARG A 57 3.01 -10.13 3.32
N CYS A 58 3.30 -9.63 2.11
CA CYS A 58 3.20 -8.21 1.75
C CYS A 58 1.82 -7.65 2.07
N SER A 59 0.77 -8.36 1.65
CA SER A 59 -0.62 -7.96 1.93
C SER A 59 -0.91 -7.84 3.42
N SER A 60 -0.43 -8.80 4.22
CA SER A 60 -0.63 -8.81 5.68
C SER A 60 0.03 -7.59 6.32
N GLU A 61 1.27 -7.28 5.96
CA GLU A 61 2.01 -6.17 6.58
C GLU A 61 1.46 -4.82 6.14
N VAL A 62 1.14 -4.66 4.85
CA VAL A 62 0.48 -3.44 4.34
C VAL A 62 -0.86 -3.20 5.04
N LYS A 63 -1.67 -4.22 5.28
CA LYS A 63 -2.92 -4.06 6.04
C LYS A 63 -2.69 -3.53 7.45
N LYS A 64 -1.64 -3.97 8.16
CA LYS A 64 -1.28 -3.46 9.49
C LYS A 64 -0.75 -2.02 9.46
N ARG A 65 -0.03 -1.64 8.40
CA ARG A 65 0.46 -0.26 8.21
C ARG A 65 -0.71 0.68 7.92
N LEU A 66 -1.56 0.28 6.99
CA LEU A 66 -2.74 1.04 6.58
C LEU A 66 -3.79 1.16 7.68
N SER A 67 -3.92 0.17 8.57
CA SER A 67 -4.81 0.30 9.74
C SER A 67 -4.35 1.38 10.73
N LYS A 68 -3.08 1.82 10.65
CA LYS A 68 -2.53 2.93 11.45
C LYS A 68 -2.55 4.25 10.68
N ALA A 69 -2.84 4.22 9.38
CA ALA A 69 -2.78 5.39 8.50
C ALA A 69 -4.16 6.06 8.39
N SER A 70 -4.16 7.39 8.25
CA SER A 70 -5.37 8.15 7.94
C SER A 70 -5.60 8.17 6.42
N LEU A 71 -6.42 7.26 5.91
CA LEU A 71 -6.65 7.05 4.47
C LEU A 71 -7.85 7.83 3.91
N LYS A 72 -8.19 8.96 4.53
CA LYS A 72 -9.34 9.82 4.18
C LYS A 72 -9.36 10.27 2.71
N MET A 73 -8.22 10.21 2.02
CA MET A 73 -8.06 10.65 0.63
C MET A 73 -7.88 9.49 -0.36
N MET A 74 -7.97 8.23 0.09
CA MET A 74 -7.76 7.08 -0.76
C MET A 74 -8.87 6.97 -1.81
N ARG A 75 -8.47 6.88 -3.08
CA ARG A 75 -9.38 6.81 -4.24
C ARG A 75 -9.31 5.46 -4.95
N ASN A 76 -8.15 4.82 -4.90
CA ASN A 76 -7.95 3.48 -5.48
C ASN A 76 -7.08 2.65 -4.55
N LEU A 77 -7.54 1.44 -4.26
CA LEU A 77 -6.83 0.49 -3.43
C LEU A 77 -7.03 -0.90 -4.05
N SER A 78 -5.94 -1.49 -4.55
CA SER A 78 -5.88 -2.91 -4.85
C SER A 78 -4.93 -3.58 -3.86
N LEU A 79 -5.44 -4.54 -3.09
CA LEU A 79 -4.69 -5.35 -2.14
C LEU A 79 -4.89 -6.84 -2.46
N PRO A 80 -3.84 -7.68 -2.34
CA PRO A 80 -4.02 -9.13 -2.42
C PRO A 80 -4.91 -9.61 -1.27
N GLY A 81 -5.80 -10.56 -1.55
CA GLY A 81 -6.62 -11.20 -0.52
C GLY A 81 -7.98 -11.62 -1.03
N ASN A 82 -8.78 -12.16 -0.12
CA ASN A 82 -10.12 -12.68 -0.38
C ASN A 82 -11.23 -11.93 0.38
N ARG A 83 -10.88 -10.87 1.12
CA ARG A 83 -11.81 -10.05 1.92
C ARG A 83 -11.36 -8.60 1.93
N VAL A 84 -12.32 -7.68 1.98
CA VAL A 84 -12.09 -6.25 2.19
C VAL A 84 -11.70 -6.03 3.66
N PRO A 85 -10.61 -5.31 3.98
CA PRO A 85 -10.22 -5.08 5.37
C PRO A 85 -11.22 -4.19 6.14
N ASP A 86 -11.46 -4.49 7.42
CA ASP A 86 -12.44 -3.77 8.25
C ASP A 86 -12.11 -2.28 8.44
N TRP A 87 -10.83 -1.90 8.40
CA TRP A 87 -10.42 -0.50 8.46
C TRP A 87 -10.87 0.31 7.23
N PHE A 88 -11.21 -0.36 6.11
CA PHE A 88 -11.72 0.30 4.90
C PHE A 88 -13.22 0.56 4.98
N SER A 89 -13.97 -0.29 5.69
CA SER A 89 -15.41 -0.14 5.89
C SER A 89 -15.78 0.81 7.03
N GLN A 90 -14.81 1.24 7.83
CA GLN A 90 -15.03 2.28 8.83
C GLN A 90 -15.18 3.62 8.11
N GLY A 91 -16.43 3.97 7.80
CA GLY A 91 -16.82 5.33 7.43
C GLY A 91 -16.47 6.34 8.53
N PRO A 92 -16.71 7.64 8.34
CA PRO A 92 -16.49 8.60 9.42
C PRO A 92 -17.26 8.12 10.65
N VAL A 93 -16.54 7.82 11.72
CA VAL A 93 -17.14 7.74 13.05
C VAL A 93 -17.71 9.13 13.29
N THR A 94 -19.04 9.25 13.17
CA THR A 94 -19.78 10.46 13.51
C THR A 94 -19.58 10.80 14.97
#